data_AF-A0A818PRL9-F1
#
_entry.id   AF-A0A818PRL9-F1
#
_cell.length_a   1.000
_cell.length_b   1.000
_cell.length_c   1.000
_cell.angle_alpha   90.00
_cell.angle_beta   90.00
_cell.angle_gamma   90.00
#
_symmetry.space_group_name_H-M   'P 1'
#
loop_
_entity.id
_entity.type
_entity.pdbx_description
1 polymer ?
#
loop_
_entity_poly.entity_id
_entity_poly.type
_entity_poly.pdbx_seq_one_letter_code
_entity_poly.pdbx_strand_id
1 'polypeptide(L)'
;MQTIDTNFLPLAVVQKLEEVGIPQDSLIFYQNNCWVYQVRHDISKLIEKCHLQSIDSLGPFEIHEADISLVLLPSTCQYRITKIRGRQLTHEAQATGTYAPIAPITLEGFARSTVNIPDDATHFCWLYPPKYILNDDDVTLDDSDESNLLKIGGFAYFNSNDNNIDQLRLIRVNSLIVPGINGLTFEGPYPWRKEFTDRLWTQNRFQPVTLSCLLNKGARYFAFINPCESLSAENGQSSWTPSPHGAFAYLFNEDHSPHSFDCFFSVADDCLGVSVSEED
;
A
#
# COMPACT_ATOMS: atom_id res chain seq x y z
N MET A 1 -23.90 38.14 -17.40
CA MET A 1 -24.01 37.25 -16.22
C MET A 1 -25.41 37.45 -15.67
N GLN A 2 -26.30 36.48 -15.83
CA GLN A 2 -27.62 36.52 -15.19
C GLN A 2 -27.46 35.90 -13.79
N THR A 3 -27.82 36.65 -12.76
CA THR A 3 -27.96 36.12 -11.40
C THR A 3 -29.12 35.14 -11.40
N ILE A 4 -28.87 33.88 -11.05
CA ILE A 4 -29.92 32.88 -10.89
C ILE A 4 -30.57 33.09 -9.53
N ASP A 5 -31.90 33.04 -9.51
CA ASP A 5 -32.68 33.05 -8.27
C ASP A 5 -32.48 31.69 -7.55
N THR A 6 -31.89 31.74 -6.36
CA THR A 6 -31.58 30.56 -5.52
C THR A 6 -32.82 29.82 -5.04
N ASN A 7 -34.03 30.41 -5.20
CA ASN A 7 -35.30 29.77 -4.88
C ASN A 7 -35.62 28.53 -5.74
N PHE A 8 -34.82 28.21 -6.76
CA PHE A 8 -35.02 27.05 -7.65
C PHE A 8 -34.13 25.84 -7.34
N LEU A 9 -33.32 25.89 -6.28
CA LEU A 9 -32.54 24.72 -5.89
C LEU A 9 -33.39 23.71 -5.11
N PRO A 10 -33.25 22.40 -5.38
CA PRO A 10 -33.81 21.39 -4.49
C PRO A 10 -33.26 21.57 -3.08
N LEU A 11 -34.13 21.51 -2.06
CA LEU A 11 -33.78 21.72 -0.66
C LEU A 11 -32.59 20.85 -0.19
N ALA A 12 -32.51 19.61 -0.70
CA ALA A 12 -31.41 18.69 -0.42
C ALA A 12 -30.04 19.21 -0.88
N VAL A 13 -29.99 19.98 -1.98
CA VAL A 13 -28.74 20.58 -2.48
C VAL A 13 -28.34 21.76 -1.60
N VAL A 14 -29.30 22.60 -1.18
CA VAL A 14 -29.04 23.73 -0.28
C VAL A 14 -28.51 23.24 1.06
N GLN A 15 -29.15 22.22 1.65
CA GLN A 15 -28.70 21.61 2.90
C GLN A 15 -27.30 21.03 2.79
N LYS A 16 -26.98 20.32 1.70
CA LYS A 16 -25.64 19.78 1.46
C LYS A 16 -24.59 20.88 1.36
N LEU A 17 -24.90 22.00 0.70
CA LEU A 17 -24.00 23.14 0.55
C LEU A 17 -23.74 23.85 1.89
N GLU A 18 -24.77 23.99 2.73
CA GLU A 18 -24.66 24.52 4.09
C GLU A 18 -23.84 23.59 5.00
N GLU A 19 -24.06 22.27 4.92
CA GLU A 19 -23.27 21.26 5.64
C GLU A 19 -21.77 21.35 5.34
N VAL A 20 -21.41 21.65 4.09
CA VAL A 20 -20.00 21.82 3.68
C VAL A 20 -19.51 23.27 3.74
N GLY A 21 -20.32 24.20 4.26
CA GLY A 21 -19.93 25.60 4.46
C GLY A 21 -19.68 26.39 3.16
N ILE A 22 -20.32 26.02 2.04
CA ILE A 22 -20.24 26.77 0.78
C ILE A 22 -21.30 27.88 0.77
N PRO A 23 -20.90 29.16 0.63
CA PRO A 23 -21.84 30.28 0.54
C PRO A 23 -22.79 30.15 -0.68
N GLN A 24 -24.09 30.43 -0.48
CA GLN A 24 -25.12 30.31 -1.52
C GLN A 24 -24.87 31.21 -2.75
N ASP A 25 -24.08 32.29 -2.60
CA ASP A 25 -23.67 33.20 -3.67
C ASP A 25 -22.56 32.66 -4.58
N SER A 26 -22.06 31.44 -4.33
CA SER A 26 -21.02 30.76 -5.13
C SER A 26 -21.57 29.93 -6.32
N LEU A 27 -22.88 29.96 -6.57
CA LEU A 27 -23.57 29.18 -7.62
C LEU A 27 -23.65 29.96 -8.93
N ILE A 28 -23.31 29.32 -10.07
CA ILE A 28 -23.12 30.09 -11.32
C ILE A 28 -24.08 29.69 -12.44
N PHE A 29 -24.33 28.41 -12.74
CA PHE A 29 -25.46 28.01 -13.62
C PHE A 29 -25.72 26.51 -13.71
N TYR A 30 -26.90 26.15 -14.23
CA TYR A 30 -27.28 24.79 -14.64
C TYR A 30 -27.14 24.64 -16.16
N GLN A 31 -26.35 23.67 -16.62
CA GLN A 31 -26.18 23.38 -18.05
C GLN A 31 -26.09 21.87 -18.26
N ASN A 32 -26.73 21.37 -19.32
CA ASN A 32 -26.69 19.94 -19.70
C ASN A 32 -27.07 18.97 -18.57
N ASN A 33 -28.12 19.31 -17.82
CA ASN A 33 -28.56 18.54 -16.66
C ASN A 33 -27.55 18.45 -15.49
N CYS A 34 -26.55 19.35 -15.45
CA CYS A 34 -25.55 19.42 -14.39
C CYS A 34 -25.42 20.86 -13.85
N TRP A 35 -25.17 21.01 -12.54
CA TRP A 35 -24.85 22.30 -11.91
C TRP A 35 -23.34 22.59 -12.04
N VAL A 36 -22.99 23.78 -12.52
CA VAL A 36 -21.61 24.25 -12.70
C VAL A 36 -21.34 25.40 -11.74
N TYR A 37 -20.24 25.27 -10.98
CA TYR A 37 -19.80 26.21 -9.95
C TYR A 37 -18.47 26.84 -10.41
N GLN A 38 -18.28 28.19 -10.46
CA GLN A 38 -16.90 28.73 -10.35
C GLN A 38 -16.63 28.81 -8.87
N VAL A 39 -15.64 28.07 -8.41
CA VAL A 39 -15.17 28.27 -7.05
C VAL A 39 -13.72 28.70 -7.08
N ARG A 40 -13.50 29.93 -6.63
CA ARG A 40 -12.18 30.52 -6.44
C ARG A 40 -11.49 29.75 -5.31
N HIS A 41 -10.51 28.92 -5.62
CA HIS A 41 -9.41 28.42 -4.78
C HIS A 41 -9.73 27.71 -3.43
N ASP A 42 -10.82 28.03 -2.75
CA ASP A 42 -11.17 27.53 -1.41
C ASP A 42 -11.96 26.21 -1.44
N ILE A 43 -12.63 25.85 -2.54
CA ILE A 43 -13.21 24.49 -2.67
C ILE A 43 -12.14 23.42 -2.82
N SER A 44 -10.97 23.71 -3.40
CA SER A 44 -9.88 22.74 -3.45
C SER A 44 -9.48 22.32 -2.03
N LYS A 45 -9.37 23.28 -1.10
CA LYS A 45 -9.09 23.03 0.32
C LYS A 45 -10.25 22.33 1.04
N LEU A 46 -11.49 22.56 0.60
CA LEU A 46 -12.69 21.99 1.22
C LEU A 46 -12.98 20.56 0.72
N ILE A 47 -12.75 20.28 -0.56
CA ILE A 47 -12.72 18.93 -1.14
C ILE A 47 -11.57 18.12 -0.52
N GLU A 48 -10.39 18.73 -0.36
CA GLU A 48 -9.25 18.11 0.32
C GLU A 48 -9.60 17.76 1.78
N LYS A 49 -10.27 18.65 2.51
CA LYS A 49 -10.78 18.34 3.86
C LYS A 49 -11.93 17.32 3.90
N CYS A 50 -12.80 17.29 2.89
CA CYS A 50 -13.92 16.35 2.84
C CYS A 50 -13.52 14.95 2.33
N HIS A 51 -12.35 14.79 1.72
CA HIS A 51 -11.85 13.51 1.18
C HIS A 51 -10.71 12.88 1.97
N LEU A 52 -10.04 13.63 2.85
CA LEU A 52 -9.11 13.07 3.83
C LEU A 52 -9.89 12.38 4.96
N GLN A 53 -10.38 11.18 4.67
CA GLN A 53 -10.86 10.26 5.68
C GLN A 53 -9.70 9.40 6.16
N SER A 54 -9.68 9.07 7.45
CA SER A 54 -8.79 8.04 7.98
C SER A 54 -8.94 6.74 7.19
N ILE A 55 -7.85 5.98 7.09
CA ILE A 55 -7.89 4.59 6.65
C ILE A 55 -8.32 3.80 7.89
N ASP A 56 -9.58 3.36 7.93
CA ASP A 56 -10.11 2.71 9.14
C ASP A 56 -9.69 1.24 9.24
N SER A 57 -9.35 0.60 8.12
CA SER A 57 -8.88 -0.78 8.06
C SER A 57 -8.02 -1.03 6.82
N LEU A 58 -7.15 -2.04 6.88
CA LEU A 58 -6.35 -2.52 5.76
C LEU A 58 -6.59 -4.02 5.57
N GLY A 59 -6.92 -4.44 4.35
CA GLY A 59 -7.16 -5.85 4.02
C GLY A 59 -8.56 -6.37 4.40
N PRO A 60 -8.77 -7.71 4.36
CA PRO A 60 -7.75 -8.73 4.11
C PRO A 60 -7.16 -8.69 2.69
N PHE A 61 -5.92 -9.13 2.55
CA PHE A 61 -5.24 -9.30 1.25
C PHE A 61 -4.94 -10.75 0.97
N GLU A 62 -5.43 -11.24 -0.16
CA GLU A 62 -5.07 -12.56 -0.66
C GLU A 62 -3.65 -12.55 -1.23
N ILE A 63 -2.96 -13.69 -1.13
CA ILE A 63 -1.58 -13.84 -1.59
C ILE A 63 -1.54 -14.98 -2.61
N HIS A 64 -1.32 -14.64 -3.88
CA HIS A 64 -1.31 -15.61 -4.99
C HIS A 64 0.10 -15.71 -5.57
N GLU A 65 0.47 -16.89 -6.07
CA GLU A 65 1.77 -17.09 -6.71
C GLU A 65 1.79 -16.40 -8.09
N ALA A 66 2.80 -15.59 -8.36
CA ALA A 66 2.99 -14.94 -9.64
C ALA A 66 4.09 -15.68 -10.43
N ASP A 67 3.86 -15.99 -11.71
CA ASP A 67 4.86 -16.62 -12.58
C ASP A 67 5.90 -15.59 -13.03
N ILE A 68 6.75 -15.18 -12.08
CA ILE A 68 7.80 -14.17 -12.26
C ILE A 68 9.14 -14.74 -11.81
N SER A 69 10.14 -14.57 -12.67
CA SER A 69 11.54 -14.77 -12.29
C SER A 69 12.22 -13.44 -12.14
N LEU A 70 12.90 -13.21 -11.02
CA LEU A 70 13.64 -11.98 -10.74
C LEU A 70 15.06 -12.26 -10.24
N VAL A 71 15.90 -11.24 -10.33
CA VAL A 71 17.25 -11.21 -9.76
C VAL A 71 17.30 -10.09 -8.72
N LEU A 72 17.74 -10.41 -7.50
CA LEU A 72 18.00 -9.42 -6.47
C LEU A 72 19.42 -8.85 -6.61
N LEU A 73 19.55 -7.57 -6.25
CA LEU A 73 20.79 -6.83 -6.11
C LEU A 73 20.93 -6.42 -4.63
N PRO A 74 21.56 -7.27 -3.79
CA PRO A 74 21.63 -7.06 -2.34
C PRO A 74 22.26 -5.75 -1.89
N SER A 75 23.31 -5.30 -2.58
CA SER A 75 24.04 -4.08 -2.23
C SER A 75 23.20 -2.80 -2.34
N THR A 76 22.12 -2.81 -3.13
CA THR A 76 21.28 -1.63 -3.38
C THR A 76 19.82 -1.83 -2.99
N CYS A 77 19.45 -2.99 -2.44
CA CYS A 77 18.06 -3.37 -2.19
C CYS A 77 17.16 -3.19 -3.43
N GLN A 78 17.71 -3.48 -4.61
CA GLN A 78 16.99 -3.42 -5.88
C GLN A 78 16.74 -4.81 -6.46
N TYR A 79 15.69 -4.95 -7.24
CA TYR A 79 15.45 -6.17 -8.00
C TYR A 79 15.15 -5.87 -9.45
N ARG A 80 15.28 -6.89 -10.27
CA ARG A 80 15.07 -6.84 -11.70
C ARG A 80 14.26 -8.05 -12.13
N ILE A 81 13.12 -7.82 -12.76
CA ILE A 81 12.30 -8.88 -13.33
C ILE A 81 12.94 -9.33 -14.63
N THR A 82 13.18 -10.63 -14.75
CA THR A 82 13.84 -11.25 -15.91
C THR A 82 12.88 -12.08 -16.76
N LYS A 83 11.83 -12.64 -16.15
CA LYS A 83 10.81 -13.42 -16.86
C LYS A 83 9.43 -13.15 -16.28
N ILE A 84 8.43 -13.20 -17.15
CA ILE A 84 7.00 -13.13 -16.82
C ILE A 84 6.32 -14.24 -17.62
N ARG A 85 5.59 -15.15 -16.96
CA ARG A 85 4.89 -16.29 -17.59
C ARG A 85 5.79 -17.13 -18.49
N GLY A 86 6.99 -17.45 -17.99
CA GLY A 86 8.04 -18.15 -18.75
C GLY A 86 8.69 -17.36 -19.90
N ARG A 87 8.17 -16.18 -20.29
CA ARG A 87 8.76 -15.33 -21.35
C ARG A 87 9.94 -14.53 -20.78
N GLN A 88 11.12 -14.72 -21.38
CA GLN A 88 12.31 -13.93 -21.05
C GLN A 88 12.17 -12.49 -21.54
N LEU A 89 12.38 -11.53 -20.64
CA LEU A 89 12.41 -10.10 -20.97
C LEU A 89 13.79 -9.72 -21.53
N THR A 90 13.80 -8.86 -22.55
CA THR A 90 15.02 -8.23 -23.07
C THR A 90 15.60 -7.29 -22.03
N HIS A 91 16.90 -6.98 -22.08
CA HIS A 91 17.54 -6.09 -21.08
C HIS A 91 16.85 -4.71 -20.99
N GLU A 92 16.39 -4.17 -22.11
CA GLU A 92 15.67 -2.89 -22.18
C GLU A 92 14.24 -2.99 -21.63
N ALA A 93 13.63 -4.17 -21.72
CA ALA A 93 12.31 -4.46 -21.21
C ALA A 93 12.30 -5.03 -19.79
N GLN A 94 13.39 -4.88 -19.02
CA GLN A 94 13.42 -5.36 -17.63
C GLN A 94 12.87 -4.31 -16.68
N ALA A 95 11.71 -4.60 -16.08
CA ALA A 95 11.20 -3.80 -14.97
C ALA A 95 12.14 -3.91 -13.76
N THR A 96 12.42 -2.76 -13.14
CA THR A 96 13.29 -2.66 -11.96
C THR A 96 12.54 -2.01 -10.81
N GLY A 97 12.72 -2.57 -9.63
CA GLY A 97 12.07 -2.10 -8.41
C GLY A 97 13.04 -2.14 -7.23
N THR A 98 12.50 -1.81 -6.06
CA THR A 98 13.22 -1.91 -4.79
C THR A 98 12.51 -2.92 -3.90
N TYR A 99 13.20 -3.45 -2.90
CA TYR A 99 12.61 -4.38 -1.95
C TYR A 99 13.02 -4.02 -0.52
N ALA A 100 12.18 -4.35 0.45
CA ALA A 100 12.51 -4.21 1.86
C ALA A 100 13.65 -5.18 2.22
N PRO A 101 14.47 -4.92 3.26
CA PRO A 101 15.53 -5.86 3.64
C PRO A 101 14.99 -7.28 3.87
N ILE A 102 15.76 -8.31 3.52
CA ILE A 102 15.35 -9.70 3.74
C ILE A 102 15.23 -9.96 5.25
N ALA A 103 14.14 -10.60 5.65
CA ALA A 103 13.82 -10.91 7.04
C ALA A 103 13.40 -12.37 7.21
N PRO A 104 13.59 -12.97 8.39
CA PRO A 104 13.04 -14.28 8.70
C PRO A 104 11.51 -14.24 8.72
N ILE A 105 10.89 -15.34 8.33
CA ILE A 105 9.44 -15.51 8.47
C ILE A 105 9.13 -15.74 9.96
N THR A 106 8.15 -15.00 10.50
CA THR A 106 7.69 -15.17 11.89
C THR A 106 6.28 -15.75 11.99
N LEU A 107 5.55 -15.84 10.88
CA LEU A 107 4.26 -16.53 10.83
C LEU A 107 4.50 -18.05 10.78
N GLU A 108 3.87 -18.78 11.69
CA GLU A 108 4.00 -20.23 11.85
C GLU A 108 2.65 -20.96 11.66
N GLY A 109 2.71 -22.29 11.54
CA GLY A 109 1.55 -23.17 11.56
C GLY A 109 0.45 -22.79 10.57
N PHE A 110 -0.78 -22.68 11.08
CA PHE A 110 -1.96 -22.43 10.26
C PHE A 110 -1.90 -21.04 9.58
N ALA A 111 -1.52 -19.99 10.33
CA ALA A 111 -1.46 -18.62 9.81
C ALA A 111 -0.57 -18.53 8.56
N ARG A 112 0.61 -19.19 8.60
CA ARG A 112 1.53 -19.30 7.46
C ARG A 112 0.88 -19.91 6.22
N SER A 113 0.13 -21.00 6.39
CA SER A 113 -0.56 -21.67 5.29
C SER A 113 -1.72 -20.83 4.73
N THR A 114 -2.45 -20.10 5.58
CA THR A 114 -3.55 -19.21 5.19
C THR A 114 -3.09 -18.09 4.27
N VAL A 115 -1.88 -17.57 4.49
CA VAL A 115 -1.30 -16.50 3.67
C VAL A 115 -0.39 -17.02 2.54
N ASN A 116 -0.51 -18.32 2.20
CA ASN A 116 0.16 -18.95 1.07
C ASN A 116 1.70 -18.79 1.06
N ILE A 117 2.31 -18.77 2.25
CA ILE A 117 3.77 -18.81 2.41
C ILE A 117 4.24 -20.24 2.11
N PRO A 118 5.23 -20.46 1.21
CA PRO A 118 5.75 -21.81 0.92
C PRO A 118 6.27 -22.49 2.19
N ASP A 119 6.01 -23.79 2.39
CA ASP A 119 6.41 -24.52 3.60
C ASP A 119 7.93 -24.55 3.85
N ASP A 120 8.72 -24.53 2.78
CA ASP A 120 10.18 -24.53 2.84
C ASP A 120 10.79 -23.11 2.91
N ALA A 121 9.98 -22.05 2.87
CA ALA A 121 10.48 -20.69 3.02
C ALA A 121 11.05 -20.45 4.44
N THR A 122 12.23 -19.87 4.55
CA THR A 122 12.77 -19.45 5.86
C THR A 122 12.84 -17.93 5.98
N HIS A 123 12.93 -17.24 4.84
CA HIS A 123 13.02 -15.80 4.77
C HIS A 123 12.11 -15.24 3.68
N PHE A 124 11.84 -13.94 3.76
CA PHE A 124 11.11 -13.21 2.74
C PHE A 124 11.58 -11.76 2.64
N CYS A 125 11.13 -11.08 1.60
CA CYS A 125 11.13 -9.62 1.54
C CYS A 125 9.88 -9.11 0.81
N TRP A 126 9.49 -7.89 1.13
CA TRP A 126 8.48 -7.16 0.36
C TRP A 126 9.10 -6.54 -0.89
N LEU A 127 8.53 -6.81 -2.05
CA LEU A 127 8.85 -6.19 -3.34
C LEU A 127 7.93 -4.98 -3.55
N TYR A 128 8.51 -3.78 -3.61
CA TYR A 128 7.77 -2.58 -3.96
C TYR A 128 7.51 -2.54 -5.47
N PRO A 129 6.37 -1.98 -5.92
CA PRO A 129 6.10 -1.77 -7.35
C PRO A 129 7.29 -1.14 -8.09
N PRO A 130 7.65 -1.65 -9.28
CA PRO A 130 8.71 -1.05 -10.07
C PRO A 130 8.32 0.37 -10.52
N LYS A 131 9.27 1.31 -10.51
CA LYS A 131 9.03 2.73 -10.86
C LYS A 131 8.65 2.94 -12.33
N TYR A 132 9.10 2.04 -13.18
CA TYR A 132 8.86 2.07 -14.62
C TYR A 132 8.20 0.76 -15.01
N ILE A 133 6.92 0.85 -15.33
CA ILE A 133 6.25 -0.20 -16.09
C ILE A 133 6.67 0.01 -17.53
N LEU A 134 6.98 -1.10 -18.21
CA LEU A 134 7.37 -1.14 -19.62
C LEU A 134 6.39 -0.32 -20.46
N ASN A 135 6.86 0.28 -21.55
CA ASN A 135 5.98 0.95 -22.52
C ASN A 135 4.74 0.08 -22.75
N ASP A 136 3.56 0.69 -22.58
CA ASP A 136 2.23 0.07 -22.48
C ASP A 136 1.95 -1.01 -23.56
N ASP A 137 2.67 -0.93 -24.69
CA ASP A 137 2.57 -1.86 -25.81
C ASP A 137 3.16 -3.28 -25.54
N ASP A 138 4.10 -3.45 -24.61
CA ASP A 138 4.81 -4.74 -24.42
C ASP A 138 4.21 -5.64 -23.30
N VAL A 139 3.45 -5.05 -22.37
CA VAL A 139 2.75 -5.78 -21.29
C VAL A 139 1.39 -5.14 -21.08
N THR A 140 0.35 -5.70 -21.71
CA THR A 140 -1.03 -5.37 -21.34
C THR A 140 -1.25 -5.81 -19.90
N LEU A 141 -1.37 -4.84 -18.99
CA LEU A 141 -1.67 -5.08 -17.59
C LEU A 141 -3.10 -5.60 -17.42
N ASP A 142 -3.27 -6.91 -17.60
CA ASP A 142 -4.50 -7.64 -17.31
C ASP A 142 -4.77 -7.71 -15.79
N ASP A 143 -5.81 -8.43 -15.37
CA ASP A 143 -6.14 -8.65 -13.96
C ASP A 143 -5.43 -9.89 -13.38
N SER A 144 -4.20 -10.14 -13.82
CA SER A 144 -3.41 -11.28 -13.36
C SER A 144 -2.58 -11.02 -12.12
N ASP A 145 -2.06 -12.09 -11.53
CA ASP A 145 -1.16 -12.06 -10.40
C ASP A 145 0.15 -11.32 -10.72
N GLU A 146 0.69 -11.47 -11.92
CA GLU A 146 1.89 -10.74 -12.34
C GLU A 146 1.61 -9.23 -12.46
N SER A 147 0.48 -8.88 -13.05
CA SER A 147 0.03 -7.49 -13.16
C SER A 147 -0.19 -6.87 -11.78
N ASN A 148 -0.78 -7.63 -10.85
CA ASN A 148 -0.95 -7.21 -9.45
C ASN A 148 0.40 -7.02 -8.74
N LEU A 149 1.39 -7.89 -8.98
CA LEU A 149 2.75 -7.69 -8.46
C LEU A 149 3.34 -6.36 -8.96
N LEU A 150 3.16 -6.05 -10.25
CA LEU A 150 3.69 -4.83 -10.85
C LEU A 150 2.95 -3.56 -10.40
N LYS A 151 1.64 -3.66 -10.11
CA LYS A 151 0.81 -2.53 -9.67
C LYS A 151 0.93 -2.27 -8.17
N ILE A 152 0.89 -3.32 -7.35
CA ILE A 152 0.70 -3.23 -5.89
C ILE A 152 1.98 -3.62 -5.14
N GLY A 153 2.74 -4.56 -5.67
CA GLY A 153 3.86 -5.21 -5.01
C GLY A 153 3.49 -6.60 -4.51
N GLY A 154 4.40 -7.21 -3.76
CA GLY A 154 4.19 -8.55 -3.24
C GLY A 154 5.38 -9.08 -2.46
N PHE A 155 5.45 -10.39 -2.28
CA PHE A 155 6.46 -11.03 -1.44
C PHE A 155 7.36 -11.94 -2.26
N ALA A 156 8.67 -11.83 -2.08
CA ALA A 156 9.62 -12.84 -2.52
C ALA A 156 9.99 -13.74 -1.34
N TYR A 157 9.95 -15.05 -1.54
CA TYR A 157 10.26 -16.05 -0.53
C TYR A 157 11.55 -16.77 -0.86
N PHE A 158 12.33 -17.03 0.18
CA PHE A 158 13.64 -17.65 0.08
C PHE A 158 13.73 -18.86 0.99
N ASN A 159 14.41 -19.88 0.50
CA ASN A 159 14.91 -20.96 1.33
C ASN A 159 16.40 -20.72 1.61
N SER A 160 16.81 -20.95 2.85
CA SER A 160 18.21 -20.99 3.25
C SER A 160 18.54 -22.43 3.62
N ASN A 161 19.46 -23.05 2.88
CA ASN A 161 20.08 -24.29 3.34
C ASN A 161 20.93 -23.95 4.57
N ASP A 162 20.72 -24.67 5.66
CA ASP A 162 21.48 -24.55 6.92
C ASP A 162 21.47 -23.16 7.59
N ASN A 163 20.42 -22.34 7.36
CA ASN A 163 20.29 -20.98 7.89
C ASN A 163 21.45 -20.03 7.51
N ASN A 164 22.21 -20.35 6.46
CA ASN A 164 23.20 -19.43 5.90
C ASN A 164 22.51 -18.39 5.00
N ILE A 165 22.49 -17.13 5.45
CA ILE A 165 21.85 -16.02 4.71
C ILE A 165 22.58 -15.68 3.40
N ASP A 166 23.86 -16.04 3.28
CA ASP A 166 24.65 -15.81 2.06
C ASP A 166 24.27 -16.79 0.94
N GLN A 167 23.46 -17.81 1.26
CA GLN A 167 23.03 -18.86 0.32
C GLN A 167 21.50 -18.91 0.17
N LEU A 168 20.84 -17.74 0.27
CA LEU A 168 19.41 -17.65 0.04
C LEU A 168 19.06 -17.96 -1.42
N ARG A 169 18.18 -18.93 -1.62
CA ARG A 169 17.61 -19.28 -2.92
C ARG A 169 16.18 -18.75 -3.00
N LEU A 170 15.89 -17.93 -4.00
CA LEU A 170 14.51 -17.54 -4.34
C LEU A 170 13.73 -18.81 -4.73
N ILE A 171 12.62 -19.05 -4.04
CA ILE A 171 11.75 -20.21 -4.28
C ILE A 171 10.38 -19.83 -4.83
N ARG A 172 9.86 -18.65 -4.47
CA ARG A 172 8.54 -18.18 -4.91
C ARG A 172 8.45 -16.67 -4.89
N VAL A 173 7.65 -16.11 -5.80
CA VAL A 173 7.19 -14.73 -5.76
C VAL A 173 5.66 -14.75 -5.71
N ASN A 174 5.09 -14.06 -4.74
CA ASN A 174 3.64 -13.91 -4.62
C ASN A 174 3.25 -12.45 -4.80
N SER A 175 2.09 -12.19 -5.39
CA SER A 175 1.46 -10.88 -5.46
C SER A 175 0.38 -10.71 -4.39
N LEU A 176 0.03 -9.45 -4.09
CA LEU A 176 -1.18 -9.16 -3.32
C LEU A 176 -2.39 -9.01 -4.23
N ILE A 177 -3.51 -9.61 -3.81
CA ILE A 177 -4.81 -9.47 -4.47
C ILE A 177 -5.72 -8.61 -3.59
N VAL A 178 -6.32 -7.57 -4.19
CA VAL A 178 -7.16 -6.58 -3.50
C VAL A 178 -8.49 -6.38 -4.24
N PRO A 179 -9.65 -6.56 -3.59
CA PRO A 179 -9.83 -7.07 -2.23
C PRO A 179 -9.56 -8.59 -2.16
N GLY A 180 -9.06 -9.08 -1.02
CA GLY A 180 -9.04 -10.50 -0.70
C GLY A 180 -10.28 -10.92 0.08
N ILE A 181 -10.61 -12.21 0.07
CA ILE A 181 -11.63 -12.80 0.94
C ILE A 181 -10.95 -13.43 2.16
N ASN A 182 -9.85 -14.15 1.94
CA ASN A 182 -9.07 -14.82 2.99
C ASN A 182 -7.59 -14.52 2.81
N GLY A 183 -6.89 -14.05 3.83
CA GLY A 183 -5.45 -13.85 3.70
C GLY A 183 -4.88 -12.99 4.79
N LEU A 184 -3.93 -12.14 4.44
CA LEU A 184 -3.21 -11.29 5.36
C LEU A 184 -4.16 -10.24 5.93
N THR A 185 -4.46 -10.34 7.22
CA THR A 185 -5.24 -9.38 7.99
C THR A 185 -4.31 -8.43 8.73
N PHE A 186 -4.83 -7.26 9.06
CA PHE A 186 -4.06 -6.23 9.74
C PHE A 186 -4.83 -5.61 10.90
N GLU A 187 -4.09 -5.29 11.96
CA GLU A 187 -4.56 -4.49 13.08
C GLU A 187 -4.17 -3.02 12.88
N GLY A 188 -5.03 -2.10 13.33
CA GLY A 188 -4.83 -0.66 13.20
C GLY A 188 -6.08 0.07 12.70
N PRO A 189 -5.95 1.34 12.26
CA PRO A 189 -4.71 2.11 12.16
C PRO A 189 -4.13 2.48 13.53
N TYR A 190 -2.81 2.37 13.67
CA TYR A 190 -2.09 2.92 14.81
C TYR A 190 -1.35 4.21 14.42
N PRO A 191 -1.26 5.21 15.30
CA PRO A 191 -0.52 6.44 15.01
C PRO A 191 0.96 6.17 14.68
N TRP A 192 1.45 6.75 13.59
CA TRP A 192 2.87 6.68 13.23
C TRP A 192 3.71 7.66 14.06
N ARG A 193 4.90 7.21 14.46
CA ARG A 193 5.86 8.03 15.21
C ARG A 193 6.88 8.65 14.26
N LYS A 194 6.75 9.96 14.05
CA LYS A 194 7.56 10.72 13.07
C LYS A 194 9.07 10.59 13.25
N GLU A 195 9.55 10.34 14.47
CA GLU A 195 10.99 10.23 14.77
C GLU A 195 11.66 9.02 14.09
N PHE A 196 10.89 8.10 13.51
CA PHE A 196 11.40 6.97 12.74
C PHE A 196 11.25 7.15 11.21
N THR A 197 10.61 8.23 10.75
CA THR A 197 10.42 8.51 9.32
C THR A 197 11.75 8.65 8.60
N ASP A 198 12.66 9.49 9.11
CA ASP A 198 13.93 9.81 8.45
C ASP A 198 14.81 8.56 8.24
N ARG A 199 14.79 7.63 9.19
CA ARG A 199 15.51 6.36 9.06
C ARG A 199 15.00 5.51 7.90
N LEU A 200 13.68 5.32 7.78
CA LEU A 200 13.11 4.55 6.66
C LEU A 200 13.24 5.31 5.33
N TRP A 201 13.16 6.64 5.39
CA TRP A 201 13.30 7.52 4.23
C TRP A 201 14.70 7.46 3.63
N THR A 202 15.74 7.60 4.45
CA THR A 202 17.16 7.52 4.05
C THR A 202 17.54 6.13 3.53
N GLN A 203 16.86 5.08 4.00
CA GLN A 203 16.96 3.73 3.47
C GLN A 203 16.19 3.52 2.15
N ASN A 204 15.53 4.56 1.62
CA ASN A 204 14.69 4.51 0.43
C ASN A 204 13.59 3.42 0.56
N ARG A 205 13.01 3.26 1.75
CA ARG A 205 11.93 2.29 2.01
C ARG A 205 10.54 2.88 1.92
N PHE A 206 10.38 4.18 2.05
CA PHE A 206 9.13 4.84 1.70
C PHE A 206 9.05 4.97 0.18
N GLN A 207 8.07 4.30 -0.42
CA GLN A 207 7.78 4.31 -1.84
C GLN A 207 6.39 4.93 -2.09
N PRO A 208 6.14 5.50 -3.28
CA PRO A 208 4.82 6.06 -3.60
C PRO A 208 3.71 5.02 -3.47
N VAL A 209 2.58 5.39 -2.87
CA VAL A 209 1.39 4.53 -2.80
C VAL A 209 0.83 4.32 -4.21
N THR A 210 0.53 3.07 -4.54
CA THR A 210 -0.06 2.70 -5.85
C THR A 210 -1.53 2.29 -5.76
N LEU A 211 -2.00 1.87 -4.58
CA LEU A 211 -3.39 1.48 -4.36
C LEU A 211 -4.32 2.71 -4.42
N SER A 212 -5.21 2.74 -5.41
CA SER A 212 -6.11 3.88 -5.62
C SER A 212 -7.01 4.17 -4.42
N CYS A 213 -7.46 3.15 -3.69
CA CYS A 213 -8.26 3.35 -2.48
C CYS A 213 -7.53 4.12 -1.39
N LEU A 214 -6.21 3.94 -1.26
CA LEU A 214 -5.37 4.64 -0.29
C LEU A 214 -4.96 6.04 -0.79
N LEU A 215 -4.65 6.16 -2.09
CA LEU A 215 -4.41 7.45 -2.74
C LEU A 215 -5.60 8.40 -2.58
N ASN A 216 -6.82 7.88 -2.81
CA ASN A 216 -8.07 8.62 -2.66
C ASN A 216 -8.34 9.07 -1.23
N LYS A 217 -7.74 8.39 -0.23
CA LYS A 217 -7.79 8.76 1.19
C LYS A 217 -6.70 9.74 1.59
N GLY A 218 -5.78 10.07 0.69
CA GLY A 218 -4.70 11.03 0.93
C GLY A 218 -3.34 10.41 1.24
N ALA A 219 -3.22 9.09 1.30
CA ALA A 219 -1.90 8.47 1.47
C ALA A 219 -1.02 8.81 0.25
N ARG A 220 0.28 9.02 0.50
CA ARG A 220 1.26 9.42 -0.54
C ARG A 220 2.42 8.44 -0.61
N TYR A 221 2.93 8.03 0.55
CA TYR A 221 4.01 7.05 0.65
C TYR A 221 3.63 5.89 1.54
N PHE A 222 4.23 4.74 1.28
CA PHE A 222 4.16 3.58 2.15
C PHE A 222 5.51 2.89 2.30
N ALA A 223 5.72 2.24 3.44
CA ALA A 223 6.88 1.40 3.69
C ALA A 223 6.45 0.10 4.36
N PHE A 224 7.06 -1.02 3.95
CA PHE A 224 6.96 -2.26 4.70
C PHE A 224 8.03 -2.25 5.80
N ILE A 225 7.63 -2.56 7.03
CA ILE A 225 8.46 -2.71 8.22
C ILE A 225 8.57 -4.20 8.50
N ASN A 226 9.80 -4.68 8.68
CA ASN A 226 10.04 -6.11 8.83
C ASN A 226 9.54 -6.65 10.18
N PRO A 227 9.26 -7.96 10.26
CA PRO A 227 8.96 -8.62 11.53
C PRO A 227 10.03 -8.33 12.58
N CYS A 228 9.59 -7.99 13.79
CA CYS A 228 10.46 -7.70 14.93
C CYS A 228 11.51 -6.61 14.67
N GLU A 229 11.33 -5.78 13.64
CA GLU A 229 12.29 -4.74 13.28
C GLU A 229 12.31 -3.65 14.35
N SER A 230 13.49 -3.45 14.96
CA SER A 230 13.71 -2.35 15.89
C SER A 230 14.11 -1.08 15.13
N LEU A 231 13.17 -0.12 15.10
CA LEU A 231 13.41 1.23 14.63
C LEU A 231 14.01 2.04 15.78
N SER A 232 15.01 2.85 15.47
CA SER A 232 15.69 3.72 16.42
C SER A 232 15.68 5.12 15.83
N ALA A 233 15.33 6.11 16.63
CA ALA A 233 15.40 7.50 16.23
C ALA A 233 16.87 7.90 16.01
N GLU A 234 17.11 8.94 15.21
CA GLU A 234 18.47 9.40 14.88
C GLU A 234 19.32 9.77 16.12
N ASN A 235 18.65 10.26 17.17
CA ASN A 235 19.31 10.60 18.43
C ASN A 235 19.67 9.37 19.30
N GLY A 236 19.25 8.16 18.91
CA GLY A 236 19.45 6.92 19.65
C GLY A 236 18.69 6.82 20.97
N GLN A 237 17.85 7.80 21.32
CA GLN A 237 17.18 7.86 22.64
C GLN A 237 15.90 7.04 22.70
N SER A 238 15.24 6.82 21.55
CA SER A 238 14.04 6.00 21.45
C SER A 238 14.26 4.84 20.49
N SER A 239 13.77 3.68 20.90
CA SER A 239 13.67 2.48 20.09
C SER A 239 12.23 1.97 20.15
N TRP A 240 11.75 1.42 19.04
CA TRP A 240 10.39 0.92 18.92
C TRP A 240 10.36 -0.25 17.93
N THR A 241 9.63 -1.30 18.28
CA THR A 241 9.34 -2.44 17.41
C THR A 241 7.85 -2.39 17.09
N PRO A 242 7.45 -1.92 15.89
CA PRO A 242 6.04 -1.68 15.58
C PRO A 242 5.19 -2.95 15.51
N SER A 243 5.76 -4.08 15.08
CA SER A 243 5.01 -5.31 14.84
C SER A 243 5.87 -6.58 14.98
N PRO A 244 5.32 -7.68 15.53
CA PRO A 244 5.98 -8.99 15.54
C PRO A 244 6.01 -9.68 14.16
N HIS A 245 5.06 -9.39 13.28
CA HIS A 245 4.90 -10.06 11.98
C HIS A 245 5.13 -9.16 10.76
N GLY A 246 5.42 -7.89 11.01
CA GLY A 246 5.67 -6.87 10.00
C GLY A 246 4.47 -5.92 9.87
N ALA A 247 4.70 -4.78 9.25
CA ALA A 247 3.68 -3.74 9.17
C ALA A 247 3.80 -2.91 7.89
N PHE A 248 2.68 -2.31 7.46
CA PHE A 248 2.70 -1.24 6.47
C PHE A 248 2.52 0.11 7.16
N ALA A 249 3.50 1.00 7.03
CA ALA A 249 3.38 2.40 7.43
C ALA A 249 2.98 3.26 6.23
N TYR A 250 2.14 4.26 6.45
CA TYR A 250 1.63 5.19 5.45
C TYR A 250 1.87 6.64 5.88
N LEU A 251 2.37 7.45 4.96
CA LEU A 251 2.54 8.89 5.13
C LEU A 251 1.60 9.65 4.21
N PHE A 252 1.01 10.74 4.70
CA PHE A 252 -0.01 11.50 3.99
C PHE A 252 0.53 12.81 3.38
N ASN A 253 1.70 13.27 3.81
CA ASN A 253 2.34 14.46 3.26
C ASN A 253 3.38 14.13 2.17
N GLU A 254 3.41 14.93 1.11
CA GLU A 254 4.36 14.80 0.00
C GLU A 254 5.79 15.22 0.37
N ASP A 255 5.95 16.10 1.36
CA ASP A 255 7.25 16.57 1.84
C ASP A 255 7.76 15.77 3.06
N HIS A 256 7.04 14.71 3.42
CA HIS A 256 7.27 13.83 4.58
C HIS A 256 7.27 14.55 5.93
N SER A 257 6.78 15.79 5.96
CA SER A 257 6.47 16.45 7.22
C SER A 257 5.38 15.67 7.94
N PRO A 258 5.36 15.66 9.29
CA PRO A 258 4.40 14.87 10.04
C PRO A 258 2.96 15.26 9.72
N HIS A 259 2.10 14.28 9.48
CA HIS A 259 0.66 14.46 9.29
C HIS A 259 -0.14 13.77 10.41
N SER A 260 -1.32 14.30 10.76
CA SER A 260 -2.18 13.70 11.79
C SER A 260 -2.79 12.35 11.39
N PHE A 261 -2.71 11.99 10.11
CA PHE A 261 -3.18 10.70 9.57
C PHE A 261 -2.05 9.72 9.30
N ASP A 262 -0.78 10.10 9.52
CA ASP A 262 0.32 9.15 9.39
C ASP A 262 0.07 7.98 10.35
N CYS A 263 0.06 6.77 9.80
CA CYS A 263 -0.36 5.59 10.53
C CYS A 263 0.41 4.36 10.07
N PHE A 264 0.27 3.28 10.83
CA PHE A 264 0.70 1.96 10.38
C PHE A 264 -0.33 0.89 10.73
N PHE A 265 -0.26 -0.20 9.98
CA PHE A 265 -1.08 -1.39 10.14
C PHE A 265 -0.17 -2.57 10.41
N SER A 266 -0.30 -3.20 11.57
CA SER A 266 0.46 -4.41 11.94
C SER A 266 -0.19 -5.63 11.32
N VAL A 267 0.58 -6.55 10.77
CA VAL A 267 0.07 -7.89 10.45
C VAL A 267 -0.49 -8.51 11.73
N ALA A 268 -1.73 -9.00 11.67
CA ALA A 268 -2.42 -9.57 12.83
C ALA A 268 -1.89 -10.98 13.15
N ASP A 269 -1.85 -11.33 14.44
CA ASP A 269 -1.50 -12.68 14.92
C ASP A 269 -2.56 -13.71 14.46
N ASP A 270 -3.84 -13.32 14.53
CA ASP A 270 -4.97 -14.14 14.15
C ASP A 270 -5.35 -13.94 12.67
N CYS A 271 -4.67 -14.66 11.78
CA CYS A 271 -5.14 -14.82 10.39
C CYS A 271 -6.44 -15.67 10.29
N LEU A 272 -6.98 -16.12 11.43
CA LEU A 272 -8.20 -16.92 11.54
C LEU A 272 -9.45 -16.03 11.50
N GLY A 273 -9.77 -15.52 10.31
CA GLY A 273 -11.01 -14.76 10.04
C GLY A 273 -12.32 -15.55 10.18
N VAL A 274 -12.33 -16.73 10.81
CA VAL A 274 -13.55 -17.50 11.07
C VAL A 274 -13.47 -18.07 12.48
N SER A 275 -14.11 -17.39 13.43
CA SER A 275 -14.66 -18.09 14.59
C SER A 275 -15.71 -19.05 14.02
N VAL A 276 -15.34 -20.31 13.87
CA VAL A 276 -16.35 -21.36 13.66
C VAL A 276 -17.18 -21.33 14.93
N SER A 277 -18.34 -20.70 14.89
CA SER A 277 -19.35 -20.90 15.91
C SER A 277 -19.68 -22.38 15.87
N GLU A 278 -19.18 -23.14 16.84
CA GLU A 278 -19.68 -24.47 17.15
C GLU A 278 -21.17 -24.30 17.49
N GLU A 279 -22.03 -24.48 16.48
CA GLU A 279 -23.45 -24.74 16.70
C GLU A 279 -23.57 -26.23 17.05
N ASP A 280 -23.82 -26.48 18.35
CA ASP A 280 -24.30 -27.75 18.93
C ASP A 280 -25.71 -28.13 18.45
#